data_AF-A0A1H5KZS7-F1
#
_entry.id   AF-A0A1H5KZS7-F1
#
_cell.length_a   1.000
_cell.length_b   1.000
_cell.length_c   1.000
_cell.angle_alpha   90.00
_cell.angle_beta   90.00
_cell.angle_gamma   90.00
#
_symmetry.space_group_name_H-M   'P 1'
#
loop_
_entity.id
_entity.type
_entity.pdbx_description
1 polymer ?
#
loop_
_entity_poly.entity_id
_entity_poly.type
_entity_poly.pdbx_seq_one_letter_code
_entity_poly.pdbx_strand_id
1 'polypeptide(L)'
;MSIRENTNRRLKEVLDIMAAGTWLDEKPNGGVVLAEATARIPFSKEESELLSGGIPRGHKNLTKATADLVKAGWITKGRSGWEITENGLRATVVFDTADKLADALSNGTLIPAGTPLPEKPADTAATATAKKPAAKKTAAKKPAAKATTAKAAAKKPEAAGVFFENQPASVALAGDFGQAIGAENWDPNHPSLQMTLEESGTWHLSANLPEGQYSYKAVLNGSWDENYGAFGILDGANHEFAHAGGPITFHYNHATKDVLRVQS
;
A
#
# COMPACT_ATOMS: atom_id res chain seq x y z
N MET A 1 -22.93 12.57 9.11
CA MET A 1 -21.90 13.20 8.25
C MET A 1 -22.01 12.58 6.88
N SER A 2 -22.09 13.40 5.84
CA SER A 2 -22.28 12.93 4.46
C SER A 2 -21.01 12.29 3.90
N ILE A 3 -21.18 11.40 2.90
CA ILE A 3 -20.07 10.78 2.18
C ILE A 3 -19.12 11.84 1.59
N ARG A 4 -19.68 12.96 1.10
CA ARG A 4 -18.91 14.08 0.54
C ARG A 4 -18.05 14.76 1.62
N GLU A 5 -18.63 15.09 2.77
CA GLU A 5 -17.89 15.70 3.89
C GLU A 5 -16.77 14.77 4.39
N ASN A 6 -17.05 13.47 4.55
CA ASN A 6 -16.03 12.50 4.94
C ASN A 6 -14.90 12.40 3.89
N THR A 7 -15.25 12.45 2.61
CA THR A 7 -14.26 12.46 1.52
C THR A 7 -13.39 13.71 1.57
N ASN A 8 -13.97 14.90 1.79
CA ASN A 8 -13.23 16.16 1.91
C ASN A 8 -12.27 16.14 3.11
N ARG A 9 -12.70 15.58 4.25
CA ARG A 9 -11.84 15.43 5.42
C ARG A 9 -10.67 14.48 5.15
N ARG A 10 -10.92 13.34 4.49
CA ARG A 10 -9.84 12.43 4.09
C ARG A 10 -8.88 13.09 3.11
N LEU A 11 -9.39 13.91 2.18
CA LEU A 11 -8.56 14.64 1.24
C LEU A 11 -7.64 15.65 1.92
N LYS A 12 -8.11 16.27 3.02
CA LYS A 12 -7.27 17.13 3.87
C LYS A 12 -6.18 16.33 4.57
N GLU A 13 -6.51 15.18 5.17
CA GLU A 13 -5.52 14.29 5.77
C GLU A 13 -4.46 13.84 4.76
N VAL A 14 -4.86 13.49 3.53
CA VAL A 14 -3.93 13.14 2.44
C VAL A 14 -2.91 14.26 2.23
N LEU A 15 -3.36 15.52 2.13
CA LEU A 15 -2.47 16.66 1.92
C LEU A 15 -1.56 16.91 3.14
N ASP A 16 -2.09 16.76 4.36
CA ASP A 16 -1.32 16.95 5.60
C ASP A 16 -0.26 15.88 5.82
N ILE A 17 -0.58 14.61 5.53
CA ILE A 17 0.37 13.49 5.61
C ILE A 17 1.49 13.69 4.59
N MET A 18 1.17 14.12 3.37
CA MET A 18 2.19 14.44 2.37
C MET A 18 3.05 15.65 2.77
N ALA A 19 2.46 16.67 3.39
CA ALA A 19 3.22 17.78 3.93
C ALA A 19 4.17 17.30 5.04
N ALA A 20 3.67 16.56 6.03
CA ALA A 20 4.49 15.97 7.10
C ALA A 20 5.61 15.06 6.55
N GLY A 21 5.32 14.28 5.51
CA GLY A 21 6.28 13.42 4.83
C GLY A 21 7.40 14.16 4.11
N THR A 22 7.28 15.48 3.90
CA THR A 22 8.34 16.29 3.29
C THR A 22 9.60 16.37 4.16
N TRP A 23 9.45 16.17 5.48
CA TRP A 23 10.56 16.18 6.44
C TRP A 23 11.03 14.78 6.84
N LEU A 24 10.49 13.72 6.25
CA LEU A 24 10.94 12.35 6.47
C LEU A 24 12.06 11.98 5.49
N ASP A 25 13.01 11.15 5.96
CA ASP A 25 14.07 10.61 5.11
C ASP A 25 13.49 9.72 3.99
N GLU A 26 12.40 9.01 4.29
CA GLU A 26 11.63 8.22 3.33
C GLU A 26 10.24 8.85 3.13
N LYS A 27 9.94 9.28 1.90
CA LYS A 27 8.67 9.91 1.57
C LYS A 27 7.56 8.87 1.43
N PRO A 28 6.41 9.04 2.10
CA PRO A 28 5.31 8.10 1.99
C PRO A 28 4.76 8.10 0.56
N ASN A 29 4.61 6.93 -0.03
CA ASN A 29 3.99 6.77 -1.35
C ASN A 29 2.47 7.01 -1.27
N GLY A 30 1.81 7.21 -2.42
CA GLY A 30 0.38 7.52 -2.47
C GLY A 30 -0.53 6.47 -1.81
N GLY A 31 -0.15 5.19 -1.82
CA GLY A 31 -0.87 4.12 -1.15
C GLY A 31 -0.83 4.27 0.38
N VAL A 32 0.36 4.50 0.93
CA VAL A 32 0.58 4.75 2.37
C VAL A 32 -0.17 6.00 2.83
N VAL A 33 -0.11 7.09 2.05
CA VAL A 33 -0.83 8.33 2.35
C VAL A 33 -2.35 8.12 2.41
N LEU A 34 -2.91 7.43 1.41
CA LEU A 34 -4.34 7.12 1.37
C LEU A 34 -4.75 6.23 2.54
N ALA A 35 -3.94 5.21 2.83
CA ALA A 35 -4.18 4.30 3.94
C ALA A 35 -4.21 5.03 5.28
N GLU A 36 -3.21 5.86 5.56
CA GLU A 36 -3.13 6.63 6.80
C GLU A 36 -4.30 7.62 6.91
N ALA A 37 -4.68 8.29 5.82
CA ALA A 37 -5.87 9.14 5.79
C ALA A 37 -7.16 8.37 6.12
N THR A 38 -7.31 7.15 5.60
CA THR A 38 -8.45 6.28 5.93
C THR A 38 -8.39 5.67 7.32
N ALA A 39 -7.20 5.51 7.90
CA ALA A 39 -7.04 5.07 9.28
C ALA A 39 -7.45 6.18 10.26
N ARG A 40 -7.10 7.44 9.96
CA ARG A 40 -7.51 8.62 10.73
C ARG A 40 -9.02 8.89 10.61
N ILE A 41 -9.58 8.65 9.43
CA ILE A 41 -11.01 8.84 9.14
C ILE A 41 -11.58 7.57 8.49
N PRO A 42 -12.02 6.58 9.30
CA PRO A 42 -12.55 5.32 8.81
C PRO A 42 -13.75 5.50 7.87
N PHE A 43 -13.94 4.54 6.95
CA PHE A 43 -15.11 4.50 6.07
C PHE A 43 -16.39 4.20 6.84
N SER A 44 -17.48 4.88 6.49
CA SER A 44 -18.81 4.48 6.96
C SER A 44 -19.19 3.11 6.38
N LYS A 45 -20.28 2.51 6.87
CA LYS A 45 -20.80 1.24 6.34
C LYS A 45 -21.03 1.29 4.83
N GLU A 46 -21.68 2.35 4.35
CA GLU A 46 -21.97 2.60 2.93
C GLU A 46 -20.69 2.80 2.10
N GLU A 47 -19.68 3.45 2.69
CA GLU A 47 -18.39 3.68 2.04
C GLU A 47 -17.52 2.41 2.00
N SER A 48 -17.72 1.49 2.93
CA SER A 48 -17.01 0.22 3.04
C SER A 48 -17.56 -0.86 2.10
N GLU A 49 -18.71 -0.62 1.46
CA GLU A 49 -19.29 -1.55 0.49
C GLU A 49 -18.33 -1.77 -0.69
N LEU A 50 -18.01 -3.04 -0.93
CA LEU A 50 -17.12 -3.44 -2.01
C LEU A 50 -17.82 -3.29 -3.36
N LEU A 51 -17.12 -2.68 -4.31
CA LEU A 51 -17.51 -2.68 -5.71
C LEU A 51 -17.15 -4.02 -6.37
N SER A 52 -17.57 -4.24 -7.61
CA SER A 52 -17.29 -5.47 -8.37
C SER A 52 -15.79 -5.82 -8.50
N GLY A 53 -14.88 -4.85 -8.30
CA GLY A 53 -13.44 -5.08 -8.23
C GLY A 53 -12.87 -5.40 -6.83
N GLY A 54 -13.73 -5.55 -5.82
CA GLY A 54 -13.33 -5.75 -4.42
C GLY A 54 -12.64 -4.55 -3.77
N ILE A 55 -12.83 -3.35 -4.33
CA ILE A 55 -12.35 -2.08 -3.76
C ILE A 55 -13.55 -1.39 -3.08
N PRO A 56 -13.42 -0.91 -1.82
CA PRO A 56 -14.47 -0.13 -1.17
C PRO A 56 -14.88 1.10 -1.99
N ARG A 57 -16.18 1.36 -2.08
CA ARG A 57 -16.71 2.53 -2.80
C ARG A 57 -16.10 3.85 -2.30
N GLY A 58 -15.94 3.99 -0.99
CA GLY A 58 -15.31 5.14 -0.36
C GLY A 58 -13.85 5.34 -0.79
N HIS A 59 -13.10 4.24 -0.92
CA HIS A 59 -11.72 4.29 -1.40
C HIS A 59 -11.66 4.74 -2.87
N LYS A 60 -12.52 4.19 -3.73
CA LYS A 60 -12.62 4.65 -5.13
C LYS A 60 -12.98 6.13 -5.23
N ASN A 61 -13.89 6.60 -4.38
CA ASN A 61 -14.27 8.01 -4.32
C ASN A 61 -13.10 8.90 -3.86
N LEU A 62 -12.35 8.46 -2.84
CA LEU A 62 -11.18 9.19 -2.33
C LEU A 62 -10.07 9.25 -3.39
N THR A 63 -9.71 8.13 -4.02
CA THR A 63 -8.71 8.08 -5.09
C THR A 63 -9.12 8.92 -6.30
N LYS A 64 -10.42 9.03 -6.58
CA LYS A 64 -10.92 9.96 -7.60
C LYS A 64 -10.76 11.42 -7.15
N ALA A 65 -11.06 11.74 -5.90
CA ALA A 65 -10.96 13.08 -5.34
C ALA A 65 -9.50 13.60 -5.26
N THR A 66 -8.50 12.71 -5.14
CA THR A 66 -7.08 13.16 -5.17
C THR A 66 -6.66 13.74 -6.52
N ALA A 67 -7.39 13.45 -7.61
CA ALA A 67 -7.17 14.11 -8.89
C ALA A 67 -7.43 15.63 -8.83
N ASP A 68 -8.29 16.09 -7.94
CA ASP A 68 -8.56 17.52 -7.76
C ASP A 68 -7.35 18.24 -7.14
N LEU A 69 -6.63 17.58 -6.23
CA LEU A 69 -5.37 18.11 -5.68
C LEU A 69 -4.27 18.19 -6.75
N VAL A 70 -4.24 17.24 -7.69
CA VAL A 70 -3.32 17.28 -8.85
C VAL A 70 -3.70 18.42 -9.79
N LYS A 71 -4.99 18.57 -10.08
CA LYS A 71 -5.51 19.64 -10.94
C LYS A 71 -5.27 21.03 -10.35
N ALA A 72 -5.36 21.16 -9.03
CA ALA A 72 -5.01 22.38 -8.30
C ALA A 72 -3.49 22.66 -8.28
N GLY A 73 -2.67 21.73 -8.78
CA GLY A 73 -1.22 21.84 -8.78
C GLY A 73 -0.62 21.76 -7.39
N TRP A 74 -1.32 21.16 -6.42
CA TRP A 74 -0.85 21.00 -5.04
C TRP A 74 0.00 19.75 -4.87
N ILE A 75 -0.28 18.73 -5.66
CA ILE A 75 0.53 17.52 -5.79
C ILE A 75 0.83 17.22 -7.26
N THR A 76 2.00 16.64 -7.52
CA THR A 76 2.41 16.16 -8.84
C THR A 76 2.44 14.63 -8.84
N LYS A 77 2.17 14.03 -10.00
CA LYS A 77 2.29 12.58 -10.22
C LYS A 77 3.55 12.31 -11.03
N GLY A 78 4.61 11.87 -10.35
CA GLY A 78 5.90 11.49 -10.93
C GLY A 78 6.05 9.98 -11.10
N ARG A 79 7.22 9.57 -11.60
CA ARG A 79 7.60 8.14 -11.72
C ARG A 79 7.76 7.46 -10.36
N SER A 80 8.08 8.23 -9.34
CA SER A 80 8.23 7.85 -7.93
C SER A 80 6.92 7.85 -7.14
N GLY A 81 5.79 8.27 -7.75
CA GLY A 81 4.49 8.38 -7.07
C GLY A 81 4.00 9.82 -6.96
N TRP A 82 3.40 10.17 -5.82
CA TRP A 82 2.89 11.52 -5.57
C TRP A 82 3.91 12.36 -4.82
N GLU A 83 4.11 13.59 -5.26
CA GLU A 83 4.97 14.56 -4.59
C GLU A 83 4.18 15.83 -4.28
N ILE A 84 4.33 16.38 -3.08
CA ILE A 84 3.72 17.65 -2.71
C ILE A 84 4.53 18.80 -3.29
N THR A 85 3.83 19.77 -3.87
CA THR A 85 4.44 20.99 -4.42
C THR A 85 4.57 22.05 -3.34
N GLU A 86 5.33 23.10 -3.62
CA GLU A 86 5.39 24.29 -2.75
C GLU A 86 4.00 24.93 -2.55
N ASN A 87 3.16 24.91 -3.58
CA ASN A 87 1.77 25.34 -3.49
C ASN A 87 0.96 24.40 -2.58
N GLY A 88 1.16 23.08 -2.67
CA GLY A 88 0.50 22.13 -1.77
C GLY A 88 0.88 22.35 -0.29
N LEU A 89 2.16 22.65 -0.03
CA LEU A 89 2.62 23.02 1.32
C LEU A 89 1.95 24.31 1.81
N ARG A 90 1.88 25.35 0.98
CA ARG A 90 1.16 26.58 1.35
C ARG A 90 -0.34 26.35 1.55
N ALA A 91 -0.94 25.44 0.79
CA ALA A 91 -2.34 25.08 0.90
C ALA A 91 -2.69 24.44 2.26
N THR A 92 -1.78 23.69 2.90
CA THR A 92 -2.03 23.15 4.26
C THR A 92 -2.11 24.25 5.32
N VAL A 93 -1.42 25.38 5.11
CA VAL A 93 -1.45 26.54 5.99
C VAL A 93 -2.70 27.40 5.77
N VAL A 94 -3.07 27.64 4.50
CA VAL A 94 -4.21 28.50 4.14
C VAL A 94 -5.54 27.80 4.43
N PHE A 95 -5.62 26.51 4.09
CA PHE A 95 -6.82 25.72 4.22
C PHE A 95 -6.68 24.77 5.42
N ASP A 96 -6.61 25.33 6.62
CA ASP A 96 -6.48 24.59 7.89
C ASP A 96 -7.56 23.52 8.12
N THR A 97 -8.70 23.63 7.46
CA THR A 97 -9.90 22.82 7.66
C THR A 97 -10.36 22.19 6.34
N ALA A 98 -11.02 21.03 6.44
CA ALA A 98 -11.52 20.29 5.30
C ALA A 98 -12.55 21.08 4.46
N ASP A 99 -13.35 21.92 5.11
CA ASP A 99 -14.36 22.74 4.43
C ASP A 99 -13.70 23.85 3.60
N LYS A 100 -12.70 24.55 4.15
CA LYS A 100 -11.92 25.55 3.40
C LYS A 100 -11.17 24.93 2.23
N LEU A 101 -10.64 23.71 2.40
CA LEU A 101 -10.00 22.95 1.33
C LEU A 101 -11.00 22.63 0.22
N ALA A 102 -12.19 22.13 0.58
CA ALA A 102 -13.23 21.77 -0.37
C ALA A 102 -13.76 22.99 -1.15
N ASP A 103 -13.93 24.13 -0.46
CA ASP A 103 -14.30 25.40 -1.08
C ASP A 103 -13.23 25.88 -2.05
N ALA A 104 -11.95 25.74 -1.69
CA ALA A 104 -10.84 26.13 -2.57
C ALA A 104 -10.75 25.26 -3.82
N LEU A 105 -10.95 23.95 -3.69
CA LEU A 105 -10.97 23.01 -4.82
C LEU A 105 -12.19 23.23 -5.72
N SER A 106 -13.33 23.62 -5.15
CA SER A 106 -14.57 23.87 -5.91
C SER A 106 -14.55 25.21 -6.64
N ASN A 107 -14.00 26.25 -6.01
CA ASN A 107 -13.97 27.62 -6.54
C ASN A 107 -12.72 27.93 -7.39
N GLY A 108 -11.75 27.00 -7.46
CA GLY A 108 -10.54 27.16 -8.26
C GLY A 108 -9.58 28.21 -7.71
N THR A 109 -9.42 28.26 -6.39
CA THR A 109 -8.78 29.39 -5.70
C THR A 109 -7.25 29.38 -5.83
N LEU A 110 -6.70 30.55 -6.17
CA LEU A 110 -5.27 30.89 -6.14
C LEU A 110 -4.80 31.02 -4.68
N ILE A 111 -3.72 30.32 -4.33
CA ILE A 111 -3.03 30.52 -3.05
C ILE A 111 -2.51 31.98 -3.03
N PRO A 112 -2.86 32.80 -2.02
CA PRO A 112 -2.41 34.18 -1.97
C PRO A 112 -0.88 34.27 -2.04
N ALA A 113 -0.38 35.11 -2.96
CA ALA A 113 1.06 35.36 -3.09
C ALA A 113 1.61 35.89 -1.76
N GLY A 114 2.65 35.23 -1.22
CA GLY A 114 3.22 35.54 0.09
C GLY A 114 2.74 34.66 1.25
N THR A 115 1.89 33.66 0.99
CA THR A 115 1.57 32.63 2.00
C THR A 115 2.86 31.93 2.47
N PRO A 116 3.14 31.89 3.80
CA PRO A 116 4.33 31.23 4.31
C PRO A 116 4.26 29.71 4.12
N LEU A 117 5.42 29.08 3.98
CA LEU A 117 5.51 27.63 4.02
C LEU A 117 5.21 27.12 5.43
N PRO A 118 4.64 25.91 5.57
CA PRO A 118 4.46 25.29 6.87
C PRO A 118 5.83 25.16 7.53
N GLU A 119 5.92 25.59 8.79
CA GLU A 119 7.15 25.40 9.57
C GLU A 119 7.40 23.91 9.76
N LYS A 120 8.67 23.49 9.65
CA LYS A 120 9.07 22.13 10.04
C LYS A 120 8.52 21.90 11.45
N PRO A 121 7.76 20.82 11.72
CA PRO A 121 7.39 20.48 13.08
C PRO A 121 8.66 20.47 13.93
N ALA A 122 8.74 21.36 14.92
CA ALA A 122 9.91 21.42 15.79
C ALA A 122 10.13 20.03 16.38
N ASP A 123 11.38 19.55 16.37
CA ASP A 123 11.78 18.31 17.02
C ASP A 123 11.57 18.43 18.54
N THR A 124 10.32 18.35 19.01
CA THR A 124 10.02 18.07 20.41
C THR A 124 10.31 16.59 20.65
N ALA A 125 11.58 16.30 20.85
CA ALA A 125 12.05 15.02 21.32
C ALA A 125 11.37 14.66 22.66
N ALA A 126 10.84 13.44 22.70
CA ALA A 126 10.85 12.52 23.84
C ALA A 126 10.51 13.09 25.24
N THR A 127 9.25 12.93 25.64
CA THR A 127 8.92 12.45 27.00
C THR A 127 7.65 11.60 26.97
N ALA A 128 7.77 10.39 26.41
CA ALA A 128 6.99 9.25 26.86
C ALA A 128 7.94 8.05 26.87
N THR A 129 8.70 7.95 27.95
CA THR A 129 9.60 6.83 28.21
C THR A 129 8.83 5.52 28.24
N ALA A 130 9.41 4.53 27.58
CA ALA A 130 8.92 3.19 27.42
C ALA A 130 8.53 2.50 28.76
N LYS A 131 7.44 1.73 28.70
CA LYS A 131 7.35 0.48 29.49
C LYS A 131 6.89 -0.67 28.60
N LYS A 132 7.87 -1.26 27.93
CA LYS A 132 7.84 -2.62 27.38
C LYS A 132 7.53 -3.62 28.51
N PRO A 133 6.49 -4.46 28.43
CA PRO A 133 6.44 -5.67 29.23
C PRO A 133 7.31 -6.73 28.56
N ALA A 134 8.33 -7.17 29.28
CA ALA A 134 9.24 -8.22 28.88
C ALA A 134 8.51 -9.56 28.65
N ALA A 135 8.89 -10.24 27.57
CA ALA A 135 8.55 -11.62 27.31
C ALA A 135 9.07 -12.54 28.44
N LYS A 136 8.17 -13.32 29.05
CA LYS A 136 8.54 -14.46 29.89
C LYS A 136 8.73 -15.68 28.99
N LYS A 137 9.98 -15.96 28.65
CA LYS A 137 10.43 -17.27 28.14
C LYS A 137 10.16 -18.33 29.21
N THR A 138 9.38 -19.35 28.89
CA THR A 138 9.45 -20.65 29.56
C THR A 138 9.97 -21.68 28.58
N ALA A 139 11.13 -22.24 28.92
CA ALA A 139 11.84 -23.25 28.17
C ALA A 139 11.19 -24.63 28.34
N ALA A 140 11.11 -25.41 27.26
CA ALA A 140 11.04 -26.86 27.33
C ALA A 140 11.72 -27.51 26.10
N LYS A 141 12.96 -27.93 26.34
CA LYS A 141 13.74 -29.06 25.79
C LYS A 141 13.51 -29.59 24.36
N LYS A 142 14.61 -29.55 23.61
CA LYS A 142 15.05 -30.40 22.47
C LYS A 142 15.08 -31.90 22.84
N PRO A 143 15.15 -32.85 21.87
CA PRO A 143 16.36 -33.14 21.08
C PRO A 143 16.07 -33.34 19.57
N ALA A 144 16.76 -32.68 18.64
CA ALA A 144 18.01 -33.10 18.01
C ALA A 144 17.94 -34.50 17.36
N ALA A 145 17.59 -34.56 16.08
CA ALA A 145 18.10 -35.57 15.16
C ALA A 145 18.81 -34.86 13.99
N LYS A 146 20.03 -35.30 13.75
CA LYS A 146 21.04 -34.75 12.85
C LYS A 146 21.03 -35.65 11.62
N ALA A 147 20.85 -35.08 10.42
CA ALA A 147 21.24 -35.74 9.18
C ALA A 147 21.73 -34.68 8.19
N THR A 148 22.96 -34.88 7.77
CA THR A 148 23.77 -34.03 6.89
C THR A 148 23.71 -34.51 5.44
N THR A 149 24.07 -33.61 4.52
CA THR A 149 24.42 -33.79 3.09
C THR A 149 23.22 -33.87 2.13
N ALA A 150 23.19 -33.30 0.92
CA ALA A 150 24.25 -32.79 0.06
C ALA A 150 23.72 -31.68 -0.88
N LYS A 151 24.66 -30.81 -1.29
CA LYS A 151 24.58 -29.79 -2.33
C LYS A 151 24.20 -30.42 -3.69
N ALA A 152 23.15 -29.92 -4.33
CA ALA A 152 22.93 -30.06 -5.77
C ALA A 152 22.53 -28.70 -6.34
N ALA A 153 23.47 -28.08 -7.06
CA ALA A 153 23.25 -26.88 -7.83
C ALA A 153 22.40 -27.26 -9.06
N ALA A 154 21.22 -26.68 -9.19
CA ALA A 154 20.44 -26.68 -10.41
C ALA A 154 20.42 -25.26 -10.98
N LYS A 155 20.99 -25.14 -12.18
CA LYS A 155 21.21 -23.90 -12.92
C LYS A 155 19.89 -23.19 -13.22
N LYS A 156 19.80 -21.92 -12.78
CA LYS A 156 18.87 -20.92 -13.29
C LYS A 156 19.17 -20.68 -14.78
N PRO A 157 18.19 -20.74 -15.70
CA PRO A 157 18.35 -20.12 -17.01
C PRO A 157 18.34 -18.61 -16.80
N GLU A 158 19.46 -17.98 -17.09
CA GLU A 158 19.62 -16.54 -17.18
C GLU A 158 18.88 -16.07 -18.44
N ALA A 159 17.74 -15.40 -18.24
CA ALA A 159 17.11 -14.60 -19.28
C ALA A 159 17.63 -13.17 -19.16
N ALA A 160 18.25 -12.70 -20.22
CA ALA A 160 18.80 -11.37 -20.37
C ALA A 160 17.69 -10.30 -20.45
N GLY A 161 17.96 -9.15 -19.83
CA GLY A 161 17.50 -7.84 -20.30
C GLY A 161 16.13 -7.37 -19.82
N VAL A 162 16.11 -6.66 -18.70
CA VAL A 162 15.83 -5.21 -18.57
C VAL A 162 16.01 -4.84 -17.09
N PHE A 163 16.95 -3.95 -16.77
CA PHE A 163 17.12 -3.46 -15.40
C PHE A 163 16.11 -2.36 -15.15
N PHE A 164 14.99 -2.69 -14.52
CA PHE A 164 14.22 -1.71 -13.78
C PHE A 164 15.01 -1.45 -12.49
N GLU A 165 15.68 -0.30 -12.39
CA GLU A 165 16.66 0.05 -11.34
C GLU A 165 16.13 0.00 -9.88
N ASN A 166 14.87 -0.38 -9.66
CA ASN A 166 14.28 -0.53 -8.33
C ASN A 166 13.17 -1.59 -8.30
N GLN A 167 13.48 -2.83 -8.72
CA GLN A 167 12.58 -3.98 -8.54
C GLN A 167 13.14 -4.95 -7.49
N PRO A 168 12.27 -5.63 -6.73
CA PRO A 168 12.70 -6.65 -5.79
C PRO A 168 13.22 -7.88 -6.56
N ALA A 169 14.02 -8.70 -5.89
CA ALA A 169 14.56 -9.92 -6.49
C ALA A 169 13.45 -10.95 -6.77
N SER A 170 12.39 -10.95 -5.95
CA SER A 170 11.19 -11.74 -6.15
C SER A 170 9.98 -11.10 -5.48
N VAL A 171 8.79 -11.45 -5.98
CA VAL A 171 7.51 -11.17 -5.35
C VAL A 171 6.72 -12.47 -5.29
N ALA A 172 6.23 -12.81 -4.11
CA ALA A 172 5.33 -13.93 -3.89
C ALA A 172 3.95 -13.43 -3.46
N LEU A 173 2.90 -14.09 -3.93
CA LEU A 173 1.54 -13.82 -3.49
C LEU A 173 1.12 -14.87 -2.46
N ALA A 174 1.34 -14.58 -1.18
CA ALA A 174 1.06 -15.50 -0.09
C ALA A 174 -0.40 -15.31 0.40
N GLY A 175 -1.17 -16.39 0.46
CA GLY A 175 -2.56 -16.33 0.90
C GLY A 175 -3.21 -17.69 1.15
N ASP A 176 -4.52 -17.65 1.43
CA ASP A 176 -5.32 -18.84 1.78
C ASP A 176 -5.62 -19.77 0.60
N PHE A 177 -5.29 -19.34 -0.62
CA PHE A 177 -5.43 -20.13 -1.83
C PHE A 177 -4.20 -21.02 -2.12
N GLY A 178 -3.18 -21.03 -1.26
CA GLY A 178 -1.97 -21.85 -1.44
C GLY A 178 -2.31 -23.30 -1.75
N GLN A 179 -3.17 -23.92 -0.93
CA GLN A 179 -3.59 -25.31 -1.14
C GLN A 179 -4.32 -25.52 -2.46
N ALA A 180 -5.12 -24.56 -2.91
CA ALA A 180 -5.85 -24.64 -4.17
C ALA A 180 -4.91 -24.67 -5.40
N ILE A 181 -3.69 -24.15 -5.27
CA ILE A 181 -2.68 -24.12 -6.33
C ILE A 181 -1.47 -25.03 -6.05
N GLY A 182 -1.60 -25.96 -5.09
CA GLY A 182 -0.58 -26.97 -4.78
C GLY A 182 0.56 -26.50 -3.88
N ALA A 183 0.36 -25.45 -3.10
CA ALA A 183 1.29 -24.91 -2.09
C ALA A 183 0.71 -25.03 -0.67
N GLU A 184 1.52 -24.78 0.36
CA GLU A 184 0.99 -24.50 1.69
C GLU A 184 0.41 -23.07 1.74
N ASN A 185 -0.63 -22.85 2.54
CA ASN A 185 -1.17 -21.51 2.73
C ASN A 185 -0.11 -20.63 3.40
N TRP A 186 0.01 -19.39 2.93
CA TRP A 186 0.97 -18.41 3.46
C TRP A 186 2.45 -18.81 3.33
N ASP A 187 2.83 -19.68 2.38
CA ASP A 187 4.23 -19.99 2.08
C ASP A 187 4.78 -19.11 0.94
N PRO A 188 5.51 -18.02 1.22
CA PRO A 188 6.04 -17.13 0.18
C PRO A 188 7.22 -17.72 -0.58
N ASN A 189 7.71 -18.91 -0.23
CA ASN A 189 8.84 -19.53 -0.91
C ASN A 189 8.41 -20.62 -1.91
N HIS A 190 7.13 -20.96 -1.94
CA HIS A 190 6.64 -21.96 -2.88
C HIS A 190 6.70 -21.46 -4.33
N PRO A 191 7.20 -22.25 -5.29
CA PRO A 191 7.28 -21.84 -6.70
C PRO A 191 5.95 -21.42 -7.32
N SER A 192 4.85 -22.11 -6.99
CA SER A 192 3.50 -21.78 -7.50
C SER A 192 2.97 -20.42 -7.04
N LEU A 193 3.54 -19.84 -5.99
CA LEU A 193 3.14 -18.54 -5.44
C LEU A 193 4.05 -17.40 -5.91
N GLN A 194 5.13 -17.70 -6.65
CA GLN A 194 6.02 -16.70 -7.22
C GLN A 194 5.37 -16.00 -8.41
N MET A 195 5.40 -14.67 -8.39
CA MET A 195 4.95 -13.84 -9.49
C MET A 195 6.06 -13.70 -10.55
N THR A 196 5.67 -13.48 -11.80
CA THR A 196 6.58 -13.24 -12.92
C THR A 196 6.62 -11.75 -13.26
N LEU A 197 7.82 -11.18 -13.35
CA LEU A 197 8.01 -9.78 -13.77
C LEU A 197 7.78 -9.64 -15.28
N GLU A 198 6.93 -8.70 -15.66
CA GLU A 198 6.69 -8.30 -17.06
C GLU A 198 7.61 -7.16 -17.49
N GLU A 199 7.74 -6.97 -18.81
CA GLU A 199 8.38 -5.81 -19.43
C GLU A 199 7.70 -4.46 -19.09
N SER A 200 6.48 -4.49 -18.52
CA SER A 200 5.80 -3.30 -18.01
C SER A 200 6.32 -2.83 -16.65
N GLY A 201 7.17 -3.64 -15.99
CA GLY A 201 7.59 -3.43 -14.60
C GLY A 201 6.55 -3.86 -13.55
N THR A 202 5.50 -4.55 -13.99
CA THR A 202 4.47 -5.16 -13.13
C THR A 202 4.75 -6.65 -12.96
N TRP A 203 4.51 -7.19 -11.78
CA TRP A 203 4.59 -8.62 -11.50
C TRP A 203 3.21 -9.24 -11.67
N HIS A 204 3.10 -10.43 -12.25
CA HIS A 204 1.82 -11.10 -12.42
C HIS A 204 1.83 -12.56 -11.94
N LEU A 205 0.67 -13.05 -11.50
CA LEU A 205 0.42 -14.45 -11.22
C LEU A 205 -1.01 -14.80 -11.64
N SER A 206 -1.16 -15.83 -12.47
CA SER A 206 -2.45 -16.35 -12.88
C SER A 206 -2.74 -17.67 -12.17
N ALA A 207 -3.97 -17.81 -11.67
CA ALA A 207 -4.42 -19.01 -10.98
C ALA A 207 -5.86 -19.35 -11.37
N ASN A 208 -6.22 -20.62 -11.25
CA ASN A 208 -7.62 -21.05 -11.29
C ASN A 208 -8.03 -21.40 -9.87
N LEU A 209 -8.90 -20.58 -9.28
CA LEU A 209 -9.31 -20.72 -7.88
C LEU A 209 -10.76 -21.21 -7.81
N PRO A 210 -11.11 -22.06 -6.83
CA PRO A 210 -12.51 -22.40 -6.58
C PRO A 210 -13.29 -21.19 -6.03
N GLU A 211 -14.61 -21.30 -6.00
CA GLU A 211 -15.46 -20.32 -5.31
C GLU A 211 -15.08 -20.25 -3.83
N GLY A 212 -14.99 -19.04 -3.28
CA GLY A 212 -14.67 -18.86 -1.87
C GLY A 212 -14.22 -17.45 -1.49
N GLN A 213 -13.92 -17.30 -0.20
CA GLN A 213 -13.29 -16.11 0.36
C GLN A 213 -11.80 -16.37 0.53
N TYR A 214 -10.97 -15.42 0.10
CA TYR A 214 -9.52 -15.52 0.15
C TYR A 214 -8.91 -14.26 0.76
N SER A 215 -7.93 -14.47 1.64
CA SER A 215 -7.05 -13.43 2.13
C SER A 215 -5.63 -13.62 1.58
N TYR A 216 -4.94 -12.53 1.23
CA TYR A 216 -3.55 -12.62 0.72
C TYR A 216 -2.74 -11.33 0.90
N LYS A 217 -1.42 -11.44 0.69
CA LYS A 217 -0.42 -10.36 0.70
C LYS A 217 0.66 -10.57 -0.36
N ALA A 218 1.30 -9.47 -0.77
CA ALA A 218 2.56 -9.53 -1.53
C ALA A 218 3.74 -9.62 -0.56
N VAL A 219 4.65 -10.57 -0.77
CA VAL A 219 5.85 -10.78 0.05
C VAL A 219 7.07 -10.65 -0.85
N LEU A 220 8.03 -9.81 -0.46
CA LEU A 220 9.19 -9.53 -1.29
C LEU A 220 10.39 -10.36 -0.83
N ASN A 221 11.24 -10.72 -1.80
CA ASN A 221 12.55 -11.34 -1.56
C ASN A 221 12.51 -12.65 -0.73
N GLY A 222 11.37 -13.33 -0.68
CA GLY A 222 11.21 -14.61 0.02
C GLY A 222 11.17 -14.53 1.55
N SER A 223 11.11 -13.33 2.14
CA SER A 223 10.97 -13.14 3.59
C SER A 223 9.81 -12.21 3.93
N TRP A 224 9.27 -12.39 5.14
CA TRP A 224 8.19 -11.54 5.65
C TRP A 224 8.68 -10.16 6.13
N ASP A 225 9.98 -9.87 6.06
CA ASP A 225 10.56 -8.60 6.50
C ASP A 225 10.02 -7.41 5.68
N GLU A 226 9.66 -7.65 4.42
CA GLU A 226 8.98 -6.68 3.56
C GLU A 226 7.76 -7.34 2.91
N ASN A 227 6.56 -6.96 3.37
CA ASN A 227 5.31 -7.44 2.83
C ASN A 227 4.28 -6.30 2.73
N TYR A 228 3.45 -6.37 1.70
CA TYR A 228 2.43 -5.38 1.45
C TYR A 228 1.05 -6.03 1.47
N GLY A 229 0.20 -5.45 2.31
CA GLY A 229 -1.21 -5.77 2.41
C GLY A 229 -2.06 -4.89 1.50
N ALA A 230 -3.36 -4.88 1.77
CA ALA A 230 -4.34 -4.04 1.09
C ALA A 230 -3.84 -2.59 0.98
N PHE A 231 -3.96 -2.03 -0.22
CA PHE A 231 -3.59 -0.64 -0.55
C PHE A 231 -2.08 -0.37 -0.52
N GLY A 232 -1.26 -1.42 -0.61
CA GLY A 232 0.20 -1.31 -0.63
C GLY A 232 0.82 -0.84 0.68
N ILE A 233 0.15 -1.12 1.80
CA ILE A 233 0.62 -0.77 3.14
C ILE A 233 1.65 -1.81 3.60
N LEU A 234 2.84 -1.35 3.99
CA LEU A 234 3.85 -2.19 4.62
C LEU A 234 3.29 -2.78 5.91
N ASP A 235 3.37 -4.11 6.07
CA ASP A 235 2.78 -4.86 7.19
C ASP A 235 1.26 -4.63 7.35
N GLY A 236 0.59 -4.14 6.30
CA GLY A 236 -0.82 -3.77 6.34
C GLY A 236 -1.78 -4.93 6.50
N ALA A 237 -3.08 -4.61 6.54
CA ALA A 237 -4.13 -5.64 6.54
C ALA A 237 -4.09 -6.51 5.28
N ASN A 238 -4.56 -7.75 5.36
CA ASN A 238 -4.63 -8.63 4.18
C ASN A 238 -5.56 -8.04 3.11
N HIS A 239 -5.28 -8.34 1.83
CA HIS A 239 -6.30 -8.19 0.80
C HIS A 239 -7.38 -9.24 1.02
N GLU A 240 -8.62 -8.79 1.15
CA GLU A 240 -9.80 -9.66 1.20
C GLU A 240 -10.45 -9.74 -0.19
N PHE A 241 -10.93 -10.93 -0.55
CA PHE A 241 -11.50 -11.19 -1.86
C PHE A 241 -12.55 -12.30 -1.84
N ALA A 242 -13.73 -12.00 -2.37
CA ALA A 242 -14.76 -12.99 -2.69
C ALA A 242 -14.63 -13.41 -4.15
N HIS A 243 -14.43 -14.69 -4.42
CA HIS A 243 -14.33 -15.24 -5.77
C HIS A 243 -15.49 -16.16 -6.09
N ALA A 244 -16.05 -16.05 -7.30
CA ALA A 244 -17.09 -16.95 -7.80
C ALA A 244 -16.53 -18.26 -8.37
N GLY A 245 -15.21 -18.42 -8.38
CA GLY A 245 -14.51 -19.53 -9.00
C GLY A 245 -14.09 -19.23 -10.45
N GLY A 246 -13.05 -19.92 -10.91
CA GLY A 246 -12.50 -19.76 -12.27
C GLY A 246 -11.16 -19.01 -12.32
N PRO A 247 -10.70 -18.64 -13.53
CA PRO A 247 -9.41 -18.00 -13.73
C PRO A 247 -9.37 -16.59 -13.15
N ILE A 248 -8.24 -16.25 -12.54
CA ILE A 248 -7.95 -14.92 -12.02
C ILE A 248 -6.48 -14.58 -12.24
N THR A 249 -6.21 -13.32 -12.54
CA THR A 249 -4.86 -12.78 -12.65
C THR A 249 -4.63 -11.71 -11.59
N PHE A 250 -3.56 -11.86 -10.83
CA PHE A 250 -3.08 -10.89 -9.85
C PHE A 250 -1.91 -10.10 -10.45
N HIS A 251 -1.90 -8.79 -10.22
CA HIS A 251 -0.84 -7.89 -10.66
C HIS A 251 -0.31 -7.09 -9.46
N TYR A 252 0.98 -7.21 -9.18
CA TYR A 252 1.67 -6.39 -8.18
C TYR A 252 2.49 -5.30 -8.87
N ASN A 253 2.28 -4.05 -8.46
CA ASN A 253 3.02 -2.91 -8.97
C ASN A 253 3.97 -2.40 -7.89
N HIS A 254 5.28 -2.50 -8.13
CA HIS A 254 6.29 -2.09 -7.15
C HIS A 254 6.35 -0.57 -6.90
N ALA A 255 5.81 0.26 -7.80
CA ALA A 255 5.71 1.71 -7.55
C ALA A 255 4.59 2.04 -6.55
N THR A 256 3.47 1.31 -6.59
CA THR A 256 2.34 1.52 -5.68
C THR A 256 2.35 0.58 -4.47
N LYS A 257 3.22 -0.44 -4.49
CA LYS A 257 3.30 -1.54 -3.53
C LYS A 257 2.01 -2.37 -3.41
N ASP A 258 1.07 -2.21 -4.33
CA ASP A 258 -0.28 -2.75 -4.18
C ASP A 258 -0.53 -3.91 -5.17
N VAL A 259 -1.48 -4.78 -4.81
CA VAL A 259 -1.92 -5.90 -5.64
C VAL A 259 -3.31 -5.63 -6.21
N LEU A 260 -3.39 -5.54 -7.53
CA LEU A 260 -4.63 -5.47 -8.29
C LEU A 260 -5.02 -6.85 -8.83
N ARG A 261 -6.31 -7.03 -9.07
CA ARG A 261 -6.89 -8.27 -9.59
C ARG A 261 -7.67 -7.99 -10.86
N VAL A 262 -7.56 -8.88 -11.84
CA VAL A 262 -8.41 -8.87 -13.04
C VAL A 262 -9.05 -10.25 -13.17
N GLN A 263 -10.37 -10.29 -13.17
CA GLN A 263 -11.13 -11.50 -13.50
C GLN A 263 -11.12 -11.64 -15.03
N SER A 264 -10.68 -12.80 -15.52
CA SER A 264 -10.63 -13.11 -16.96
C SER A 264 -11.93 -13.76 -17.44
#